data_AF-A0A4S2ANA1-F1
#
_entry.id   AF-A0A4S2ANA1-F1
#
_cell.length_a   1.000
_cell.length_b   1.000
_cell.length_c   1.000
_cell.angle_alpha   90.00
_cell.angle_beta   90.00
_cell.angle_gamma   90.00
#
_symmetry.space_group_name_H-M   'P 1'
#
loop_
_entity.id
_entity.type
_entity.pdbx_description
1 polymer ?
#
loop_
_entity_poly.entity_id
_entity_poly.type
_entity_poly.pdbx_seq_one_letter_code
_entity_poly.pdbx_strand_id
1 'polypeptide(L)'
;MTWKYHTMMYADRYPIQFRQNVVSGEIQMRVDDAMAKANGYSDLAELKAFIAEQDPAMTVPEWLRVNDWDSPLRMPLNLNCCNKKHGGGQQMPR
;
A
#
# COMPACT_ATOMS: atom_id res chain seq x y z
N MET A 1 -6.92 1.65 23.80
CA MET A 1 -7.50 1.75 22.44
C MET A 1 -7.65 0.33 21.91
N THR A 2 -8.87 -0.08 21.59
CA THR A 2 -9.13 -1.47 21.17
C THR A 2 -9.00 -1.57 19.66
N TRP A 3 -7.90 -2.17 19.21
CA TRP A 3 -7.66 -2.49 17.81
C TRP A 3 -8.05 -3.93 17.53
N LYS A 4 -8.82 -4.17 16.47
CA LYS A 4 -9.04 -5.50 15.88
C LYS A 4 -8.10 -5.69 14.70
N TYR A 5 -7.40 -6.81 14.66
CA TYR A 5 -6.45 -7.13 13.60
C TYR A 5 -7.09 -8.09 12.60
N HIS A 6 -6.85 -7.83 11.32
CA HIS A 6 -7.36 -8.60 10.20
C HIS A 6 -6.21 -8.90 9.23
N THR A 7 -6.27 -10.05 8.57
CA THR A 7 -5.35 -10.38 7.48
C THR A 7 -6.17 -10.70 6.25
N MET A 8 -5.80 -10.12 5.11
CA MET A 8 -6.43 -10.36 3.81
C MET A 8 -5.38 -10.90 2.85
N MET A 9 -5.67 -12.01 2.18
CA MET A 9 -4.81 -12.52 1.13
C MET A 9 -5.03 -11.71 -0.14
N TYR A 10 -3.99 -11.00 -0.60
CA TYR A 10 -4.01 -10.29 -1.87
C TYR A 10 -3.41 -11.16 -2.98
N ALA A 11 -4.13 -11.26 -4.10
CA ALA A 11 -3.80 -12.13 -5.23
C ALA A 11 -3.47 -13.58 -4.82
N ASP A 12 -4.11 -14.07 -3.75
CA ASP A 12 -3.88 -15.38 -3.12
C ASP A 12 -2.42 -15.65 -2.68
N ARG A 13 -1.60 -14.60 -2.53
CA ARG A 13 -0.15 -14.72 -2.32
C ARG A 13 0.37 -13.93 -1.13
N TYR A 14 -0.13 -12.70 -0.94
CA TYR A 14 0.46 -11.78 0.02
C TYR A 14 -0.51 -11.54 1.18
N PRO A 15 -0.14 -11.93 2.42
CA PRO A 15 -0.98 -11.72 3.59
C PRO A 15 -0.88 -10.26 4.06
N ILE A 16 -1.79 -9.41 3.60
CA ILE A 16 -1.81 -7.99 3.96
C ILE A 16 -2.50 -7.83 5.31
N GLN A 17 -1.81 -7.20 6.26
CA GLN A 17 -2.35 -6.94 7.60
C GLN A 17 -3.07 -5.61 7.67
N PHE A 18 -4.23 -5.63 8.32
CA PHE A 18 -5.04 -4.45 8.64
C PHE A 18 -5.33 -4.41 10.13
N ARG A 19 -5.53 -3.21 10.67
CA ARG A 19 -6.10 -3.01 12.00
C ARG A 19 -7.23 -2.01 11.97
N GLN A 20 -8.30 -2.29 12.70
CA GLN A 20 -9.47 -1.44 12.85
C GLN A 20 -9.58 -0.94 14.29
N ASN A 21 -9.65 0.37 14.50
CA ASN A 21 -9.99 0.96 15.77
C ASN A 21 -11.50 0.79 15.98
N VAL A 22 -11.89 -0.01 16.98
CA VAL A 22 -13.31 -0.33 17.19
C VAL A 22 -14.12 0.85 17.74
N VAL A 23 -13.46 1.91 18.20
CA VAL A 23 -14.12 3.11 18.75
C VAL A 23 -14.34 4.13 17.64
N SER A 24 -13.28 4.48 16.88
CA SER A 24 -13.37 5.49 15.83
C SER A 24 -13.78 4.93 14.46
N GLY A 25 -13.76 3.60 14.29
CA GLY A 25 -13.94 2.96 12.99
C GLY A 25 -12.74 3.09 12.05
N GLU A 26 -11.64 3.71 12.50
CA GLU A 26 -10.45 3.93 11.70
C GLU A 26 -9.81 2.61 11.26
N ILE A 27 -9.45 2.51 9.98
CA ILE A 27 -8.75 1.34 9.44
C ILE A 27 -7.36 1.77 9.01
N GLN A 28 -6.37 0.98 9.39
CA GLN A 28 -4.99 1.13 8.97
C GLN A 28 -4.48 -0.17 8.36
N MET A 29 -3.57 -0.05 7.40
CA MET A 29 -2.87 -1.14 6.73
C MET A 29 -1.42 -1.16 7.20
N ARG A 30 -0.86 -2.35 7.43
CA ARG A 30 0.55 -2.48 7.80
C ARG A 30 1.45 -2.22 6.60
N VAL A 31 2.52 -1.48 6.83
CA VAL A 31 3.58 -1.23 5.86
C VAL A 31 4.70 -2.23 6.12
N ASP A 32 4.62 -3.37 5.43
CA ASP A 32 5.55 -4.49 5.54
C ASP A 32 5.93 -5.06 4.16
N ASP A 33 6.75 -6.12 4.15
CA ASP A 33 7.18 -6.78 2.92
C ASP A 33 6.01 -7.34 2.10
N ALA A 34 4.96 -7.84 2.74
CA ALA A 34 3.82 -8.39 2.03
C ALA A 34 3.09 -7.28 1.27
N MET A 35 2.93 -6.11 1.90
CA MET A 35 2.39 -4.93 1.26
C MET A 35 3.31 -4.40 0.16
N ALA A 36 4.62 -4.32 0.38
CA ALA A 36 5.57 -3.90 -0.66
C ALA A 36 5.52 -4.83 -1.89
N LYS A 37 5.51 -6.15 -1.68
CA LYS A 37 5.39 -7.15 -2.75
C LYS A 37 4.06 -7.10 -3.48
N ALA A 38 2.97 -6.84 -2.77
CA ALA A 38 1.65 -6.63 -3.38
C ALA A 38 1.62 -5.38 -4.27
N ASN A 39 2.49 -4.40 -4.02
CA ASN A 39 2.68 -3.20 -4.82
C ASN A 39 3.74 -3.34 -5.92
N GLY A 40 4.34 -4.53 -6.08
CA GLY A 40 5.29 -4.82 -7.14
C GLY A 40 6.76 -4.51 -6.83
N TYR A 41 7.07 -4.20 -5.57
CA TYR A 41 8.44 -4.14 -5.06
C TYR A 41 8.95 -5.53 -4.64
N SER A 42 10.26 -5.68 -4.52
CA SER A 42 10.91 -6.91 -4.06
C SER A 42 10.73 -7.10 -2.55
N ASP A 43 10.82 -6.02 -1.78
CA ASP A 43 10.68 -5.97 -0.32
C ASP A 43 10.40 -4.54 0.19
N LEU A 44 10.26 -4.40 1.51
CA LEU A 44 10.05 -3.11 2.17
C LEU A 44 11.25 -2.16 2.03
N ALA A 45 12.47 -2.67 1.87
CA ALA A 45 13.66 -1.83 1.74
C ALA A 45 13.69 -1.12 0.39
N GLU A 46 13.37 -1.82 -0.71
CA GLU A 46 13.24 -1.21 -2.05
C GLU A 46 12.17 -0.11 -2.04
N LEU A 47 11.02 -0.39 -1.42
CA LEU A 47 9.95 0.60 -1.27
C LEU A 47 10.40 1.84 -0.47
N LYS A 48 11.10 1.63 0.66
CA LYS A 48 11.62 2.74 1.48
C LYS A 48 12.67 3.56 0.73
N ALA A 49 13.53 2.91 -0.05
CA ALA A 49 14.51 3.59 -0.89
C ALA A 49 13.82 4.48 -1.92
N PHE A 50 12.81 3.95 -2.63
CA PHE A 50 12.03 4.73 -3.59
C PHE A 50 11.36 5.96 -2.93
N ILE A 51 10.74 5.79 -1.76
CA ILE A 51 10.14 6.92 -1.02
C ILE A 51 11.20 7.96 -0.65
N ALA A 52 12.36 7.52 -0.15
CA ALA A 52 13.45 8.40 0.24
C ALA A 52 14.07 9.16 -0.96
N GLU A 53 14.06 8.58 -2.17
CA GLU A 53 14.48 9.27 -3.39
C GLU A 53 13.52 10.38 -3.80
N GLN A 54 12.21 10.19 -3.58
CA GLN A 54 11.19 11.18 -3.92
C GLN A 54 11.04 12.26 -2.85
N ASP A 55 11.07 11.87 -1.58
CA ASP A 55 10.99 12.75 -0.42
C ASP A 55 11.86 12.21 0.73
N PRO A 56 13.13 12.67 0.83
CA PRO A 56 14.05 12.22 1.87
C PRO A 56 13.60 12.56 3.30
N ALA A 57 12.73 13.57 3.47
CA ALA A 57 12.22 13.96 4.78
C ALA A 57 11.03 13.08 5.21
N MET A 58 10.49 12.26 4.30
CA MET A 58 9.33 11.43 4.55
C MET A 58 9.67 10.21 5.41
N THR A 59 9.05 10.14 6.58
CA THR A 59 9.12 8.94 7.42
C THR A 59 8.03 7.95 7.01
N VAL A 60 8.42 6.76 6.58
CA VAL A 60 7.47 5.68 6.26
C VAL A 60 6.87 5.11 7.55
N PRO A 61 5.56 5.27 7.80
CA PRO A 61 4.92 4.77 9.01
C PRO A 61 4.81 3.25 8.99
N GLU A 62 4.76 2.60 10.16
CA GLU A 62 4.48 1.16 10.25
C GLU A 62 3.03 0.83 9.87
N TRP A 63 2.10 1.76 10.12
CA TRP A 63 0.69 1.62 9.83
C TRP A 63 0.19 2.85 9.06
N LEU A 64 -0.34 2.63 7.87
CA LEU A 64 -0.88 3.67 7.00
C LEU A 64 -2.40 3.66 7.09
N ARG A 65 -3.01 4.83 7.33
CA ARG A 65 -4.47 4.95 7.38
C ARG A 65 -5.07 4.75 5.98
N VAL A 66 -6.15 3.95 5.89
CA VAL A 66 -6.71 3.51 4.59
C VAL A 66 -7.48 4.61 3.86
N ASN A 67 -8.07 5.57 4.57
CA ASN A 67 -8.88 6.66 4.00
C ASN A 67 -8.07 7.91 3.63
N ASP A 68 -6.75 7.90 3.75
CA ASP A 68 -5.87 8.97 3.25
C ASP A 68 -5.67 8.85 1.72
N TRP A 69 -6.78 8.81 0.97
CA TRP A 69 -6.80 8.54 -0.47
C TRP A 69 -5.98 9.53 -1.31
N ASP A 70 -5.81 10.75 -0.83
CA ASP A 70 -5.05 11.83 -1.48
C ASP A 70 -3.60 11.94 -0.97
N SER A 71 -3.13 11.03 -0.11
CA SER A 71 -1.78 11.12 0.46
C SER A 71 -0.70 10.71 -0.54
N PRO A 72 0.38 11.51 -0.70
CA PRO A 72 1.55 11.16 -1.53
C PRO A 72 2.16 9.79 -1.19
N LEU A 73 1.97 9.33 0.05
CA LEU A 73 2.37 7.99 0.52
C LEU A 73 1.72 6.86 -0.28
N ARG A 74 0.60 7.08 -0.98
CA ARG A 74 -0.05 6.07 -1.80
C ARG A 74 0.45 5.96 -3.24
N MET A 75 1.16 6.93 -3.81
CA MET A 75 1.68 6.78 -5.19
C MET A 75 2.53 5.49 -5.37
N PRO A 76 3.40 5.13 -4.41
CA PRO A 76 4.06 3.82 -4.41
C PRO A 76 3.29 2.70 -3.69
N LEU A 77 2.33 3.01 -2.79
CA LEU A 77 1.63 2.01 -1.95
C LEU A 77 0.21 1.66 -2.40
N ASN A 78 -0.16 2.08 -3.60
CA ASN A 78 -1.46 1.78 -4.18
C ASN A 78 -1.47 0.31 -4.63
N LEU A 79 -2.23 -0.51 -3.89
CA LEU A 79 -2.59 -1.91 -4.20
C LEU A 79 -3.39 -2.04 -5.52
N ASN A 80 -3.12 -1.19 -6.51
CA ASN A 80 -3.52 -1.30 -7.89
C ASN A 80 -2.92 -2.57 -8.49
N CYS A 81 -3.53 -3.70 -8.16
CA CYS A 81 -3.76 -4.76 -9.13
C CYS A 81 -4.57 -4.14 -10.26
N CYS A 82 -3.88 -3.47 -11.21
CA CYS A 82 -4.27 -3.23 -12.60
C CYS A 82 -3.37 -2.16 -13.27
N ASN A 83 -2.09 -2.48 -13.54
CA ASN A 83 -1.43 -2.30 -14.85
C ASN A 83 0.08 -2.54 -14.76
N LYS A 84 0.45 -3.81 -14.60
CA LYS A 84 1.69 -4.32 -15.21
C LYS A 84 1.27 -5.23 -16.35
N LYS A 85 0.64 -4.66 -17.39
CA LYS A 85 0.62 -5.29 -18.71
C LYS A 85 1.60 -4.53 -19.59
N HIS A 86 2.54 -5.28 -20.14
CA HIS A 86 3.37 -4.88 -21.25
C HIS A 86 2.55 -4.22 -22.36
N GLY A 87 3.08 -3.10 -22.88
CA GLY A 87 3.06 -2.78 -24.31
C GLY A 87 1.82 -2.09 -24.87
N GLY A 88 2.07 -1.03 -25.64
CA GLY A 88 1.19 -0.56 -26.71
C GLY A 88 -0.01 0.25 -26.25
N GLY A 89 -0.19 1.43 -26.83
CA GLY A 89 -1.33 2.28 -26.53
C GLY A 89 -2.66 1.61 -26.85
N GLN A 90 -3.71 2.04 -26.15
CA GLN A 90 -5.04 2.07 -26.72
C GLN A 90 -5.87 3.16 -26.03
N GLN A 91 -5.97 4.24 -26.77
CA GLN A 91 -7.02 5.25 -26.85
C GLN A 91 -8.35 4.84 -26.22
N MET A 92 -8.86 5.71 -25.35
CA MET A 92 -10.22 5.64 -24.81
C MET A 92 -11.24 5.78 -25.96
N PRO A 93 -12.23 4.89 -26.10
CA PRO A 93 -13.37 5.16 -26.95
C PRO A 93 -14.34 6.11 -26.21
N ARG A 94 -14.37 7.34 -26.75
CA ARG A 94 -15.38 8.42 -26.72
C ARG A 94 -16.08 8.73 -25.40
#